data_AF-A0A328ZMY2-F1
#
_entry.id   AF-A0A328ZMY2-F1
#
_cell.length_a   1.000
_cell.length_b   1.000
_cell.length_c   1.000
_cell.angle_alpha   90.00
_cell.angle_beta   90.00
_cell.angle_gamma   90.00
#
_symmetry.space_group_name_H-M   'P 1'
#
loop_
_entity.id
_entity.type
_entity.pdbx_description
1 polymer ?
#
loop_
_entity_poly.entity_id
_entity_poly.type
_entity_poly.pdbx_seq_one_letter_code
_entity_poly.pdbx_strand_id
1 'polypeptide(L)' 'MHPEEIKAAIRMKDTTPAAIADELNVSRSMVSHVINGKAKSARIARRIVDITGLSMDKLWPTNVKTSKLRRARAAGAVA' A
#
# COMPACT_ATOMS: atom_id res chain seq x y z
N MET A 1 -5.73 -3.29 9.12
CA MET A 1 -5.96 -1.91 9.58
C MET A 1 -6.87 -1.22 8.58
N HIS A 2 -7.80 -0.40 9.07
CA HIS A 2 -8.70 0.40 8.25
C HIS A 2 -7.95 1.62 7.67
N PRO A 3 -8.23 2.06 6.43
CA PRO A 3 -7.54 3.21 5.82
C PRO A 3 -7.58 4.49 6.67
N GLU A 4 -8.68 4.74 7.38
CA GLU A 4 -8.80 5.89 8.28
C GLU A 4 -7.88 5.79 9.51
N GLU A 5 -7.61 4.58 10.01
CA GLU A 5 -6.65 4.39 11.10
C GLU A 5 -5.22 4.73 10.62
N ILE A 6 -4.86 4.36 9.38
CA ILE A 6 -3.56 4.72 8.80
C ILE A 6 -3.43 6.24 8.71
N LYS A 7 -4.48 6.92 8.23
CA LYS A 7 -4.49 8.39 8.18
C LYS A 7 -4.40 9.01 9.57
N ALA A 8 -5.06 8.43 10.58
CA ALA A 8 -4.96 8.89 11.96
C ALA A 8 -3.54 8.70 12.51
N ALA A 9 -2.91 7.55 12.29
CA ALA A 9 -1.53 7.27 12.70
C ALA A 9 -0.53 8.25 12.07
N ILE A 10 -0.73 8.61 10.80
CA ILE A 10 0.06 9.65 10.11
C ILE A 10 -0.13 11.01 10.82
N ARG A 11 -1.37 11.40 11.14
CA ARG A 11 -1.66 12.68 11.82
C ARG A 11 -1.16 12.73 13.27
N MET A 12 -1.15 11.60 13.97
CA MET A 12 -0.58 11.47 15.32
C MET A 12 0.95 11.66 15.33
N LYS A 13 1.60 11.68 14.16
CA LYS A 13 3.03 11.92 13.97
C LYS A 13 3.31 13.32 13.41
N ASP A 14 2.39 14.25 13.60
CA ASP A 14 2.47 15.64 13.13
C ASP A 14 2.72 15.79 11.62
N THR A 15 2.30 14.80 10.84
CA THR A 15 2.43 14.84 9.38
C THR A 15 1.10 14.53 8.70
N THR A 16 1.05 14.75 7.39
CA THR A 16 -0.17 14.60 6.61
C THR A 16 0.10 13.81 5.33
N PRO A 17 -0.93 13.13 4.77
CA PRO A 17 -0.80 12.48 3.46
C PRO A 17 -0.40 13.45 2.34
N ALA A 18 -0.76 14.73 2.47
CA ALA A 18 -0.34 15.78 1.54
C ALA A 18 1.16 16.06 1.67
N ALA A 19 1.66 16.23 2.89
CA ALA A 19 3.09 16.43 3.14
C ALA A 19 3.94 15.25 2.62
N ILE A 20 3.46 14.01 2.78
CA ILE A 20 4.12 12.81 2.22
C ILE A 20 4.14 12.86 0.68
N ALA A 21 3.07 13.35 0.06
CA ALA A 21 2.99 13.48 -1.39
C ALA A 21 4.01 14.53 -1.91
N ASP A 22 4.06 15.67 -1.23
CA ASP A 22 4.96 16.79 -1.55
C ASP A 22 6.43 16.36 -1.34
N GLU A 23 6.74 15.66 -0.25
CA GLU A 23 8.09 15.13 0.04
C GLU A 23 8.57 14.13 -1.03
N LEU A 24 7.69 13.22 -1.46
CA LEU A 24 8.05 12.18 -2.43
C LEU A 24 7.88 12.63 -3.88
N ASN A 25 7.48 13.89 -4.12
CA ASN A 25 7.11 14.45 -5.42
C ASN A 25 6.14 13.53 -6.21
N VAL A 26 5.04 13.15 -5.56
CA VAL A 26 3.98 12.32 -6.15
C VAL A 26 2.62 12.99 -6.01
N SER A 27 1.63 12.54 -6.78
CA SER A 27 0.26 13.05 -6.62
C SER A 27 -0.36 12.59 -5.29
N ARG A 28 -1.14 13.47 -4.66
CA ARG A 28 -1.91 13.16 -3.43
C ARG A 28 -2.85 11.97 -3.61
N SER A 29 -3.39 11.80 -4.82
CA SER A 29 -4.21 10.64 -5.20
C SER A 29 -3.41 9.34 -5.13
N MET A 30 -2.13 9.34 -5.52
CA MET A 30 -1.28 8.15 -5.42
C MET A 30 -1.08 7.73 -3.96
N VAL A 31 -0.80 8.69 -3.07
CA VAL A 31 -0.68 8.41 -1.62
C VAL A 31 -1.99 7.87 -1.08
N SER A 32 -3.12 8.46 -1.48
CA SER A 32 -4.46 7.99 -1.08
C SER A 32 -4.73 6.57 -1.59
N HIS A 33 -4.34 6.22 -2.81
CA HIS A 33 -4.47 4.86 -3.32
C HIS A 33 -3.62 3.85 -2.54
N VAL A 34 -2.41 4.23 -2.12
CA VAL A 34 -1.56 3.37 -1.29
C VAL A 34 -2.16 3.18 0.09
N ILE A 35 -2.62 4.24 0.75
CA ILE A 35 -3.30 4.16 2.06
C ILE A 35 -4.51 3.21 1.99
N ASN A 36 -5.31 3.29 0.93
CA ASN A 36 -6.47 2.41 0.73
C ASN A 36 -6.11 0.99 0.23
N GLY A 37 -4.83 0.66 0.05
CA GLY A 37 -4.37 -0.64 -0.46
C GLY A 37 -4.69 -0.89 -1.94
N LYS A 38 -5.13 0.13 -2.69
CA LYS A 38 -5.44 0.05 -4.13
C LYS A 38 -4.19 0.09 -5.01
N ALA A 39 -3.09 0.67 -4.52
CA ALA A 39 -1.81 0.74 -5.21
C ALA A 39 -0.68 0.16 -4.35
N LYS A 40 0.33 -0.42 -5.00
CA LYS A 40 1.46 -1.13 -4.35
C LYS A 40 2.80 -0.40 -4.50
N SER A 41 2.80 0.92 -4.35
CA SER A 41 4.05 1.68 -4.42
C SER A 41 4.88 1.43 -3.16
N ALA A 42 5.98 0.69 -3.33
CA ALA A 42 6.90 0.38 -2.23
C ALA A 42 7.54 1.64 -1.63
N ARG A 43 7.79 2.67 -2.44
CA ARG A 43 8.39 3.94 -1.98
C ARG A 43 7.49 4.66 -0.99
N ILE A 44 6.21 4.80 -1.33
CA ILE A 44 5.22 5.47 -0.48
C ILE A 44 4.94 4.63 0.77
N ALA A 45 4.79 3.31 0.60
CA ALA A 45 4.51 2.41 1.71
C ALA A 45 5.64 2.39 2.75
N ARG A 46 6.90 2.34 2.30
CA ARG A 46 8.08 2.47 3.18
C ARG A 46 8.08 3.79 3.94
N ARG A 47 7.83 4.91 3.24
CA ARG A 47 7.79 6.21 3.91
C ARG A 47 6.72 6.28 5.01
N ILE A 48 5.55 5.69 4.77
CA ILE A 48 4.48 5.61 5.78
C ILE A 48 4.89 4.71 6.95
N VAL A 49 5.58 3.58 6.70
CA VAL A 49 6.17 2.72 7.74
C VAL A 49 7.16 3.51 8.60
N ASP A 50 8.07 4.26 7.96
CA ASP A 50 9.10 5.05 8.66
C ASP A 50 8.48 6.13 9.56
N ILE A 51 7.44 6.82 9.08
CA ILE A 51 6.71 7.85 9.83
C ILE A 51 5.94 7.25 11.00
N THR A 52 5.16 6.20 10.73
CA THR A 52 4.23 5.64 11.73
C THR A 52 4.95 4.75 12.74
N GLY A 53 6.11 4.20 12.39
CA GLY A 53 6.82 3.18 13.17
C GLY A 53 6.09 1.83 13.19
N LEU A 54 5.09 1.64 12.33
CA LEU A 54 4.32 0.41 12.21
C LEU A 54 4.85 -0.44 11.08
N SER A 55 4.84 -1.77 11.23
CA SER A 55 5.26 -2.67 10.16
C SER A 55 4.32 -2.63 8.96
N MET A 56 4.87 -2.94 7.77
CA MET A 56 4.10 -3.01 6.53
C MET A 56 2.88 -3.93 6.63
N ASP A 57 3.04 -5.08 7.31
CA ASP A 57 1.98 -6.06 7.52
C ASP A 57 0.86 -5.55 8.46
N LYS A 58 1.22 -4.72 9.45
CA LYS A 58 0.24 -4.11 10.35
C LYS A 58 -0.59 -3.05 9.64
N LEU A 59 0.06 -2.20 8.84
CA LEU A 59 -0.59 -1.13 8.06
C LEU A 59 -1.47 -1.72 6.95
N TRP A 60 -0.93 -2.65 6.18
CA TRP A 60 -1.64 -3.34 5.11
C TRP A 60 -1.59 -4.84 5.37
N PRO A 61 -2.54 -5.38 6.17
CA PRO A 61 -2.64 -6.81 6.34
C PRO A 61 -2.89 -7.40 4.95
N THR A 62 -1.89 -8.12 4.44
CA THR A 62 -2.01 -8.75 3.14
C THR A 62 -3.05 -9.83 3.32
N ASN A 63 -4.28 -9.54 2.88
CA ASN A 63 -5.34 -10.52 2.82
C ASN A 63 -4.96 -11.45 1.67
N VAL A 64 -4.02 -12.35 1.91
CA VAL A 64 -3.78 -13.56 1.11
C VAL A 64 -5.00 -14.45 1.27
N LYS A 65 -6.16 -13.97 0.80
CA LYS A 65 -7.12 -14.88 0.19
C LYS A 65 -6.39 -15.38 -1.04
N THR A 66 -5.66 -16.47 -0.88
CA THR A 66 -5.15 -17.29 -1.98
C THR A 66 -6.34 -17.59 -2.89
N SER A 67 -6.58 -16.71 -3.86
CA SER A 67 -7.41 -17.03 -5.00
C SER A 67 -6.66 -18.12 -5.72
N LYS A 68 -7.10 -19.37 -5.50
CA LYS A 68 -6.71 -20.58 -6.21
C LYS A 68 -7.15 -20.45 -7.66
N LEU A 69 -6.58 -19.51 -8.41
CA LEU A 69 -6.75 -19.38 -9.84
C LEU A 69 -5.36 -19.14 -10.45
N ARG A 70 -4.51 -20.17 -10.32
CA ARG A 70 -3.47 -20.41 -11.32
C ARG A 70 -4.21 -20.79 -12.61
N ARG A 71 -4.35 -19.86 -13.55
CA ARG A 71 -4.60 -20.24 -14.95
C ARG A 71 -3.38 -21.06 -15.37
N ALA A 72 -3.55 -22.38 -15.43
CA ALA A 72 -2.63 -23.23 -16.16
C ALA A 72 -2.65 -22.72 -17.61
N ARG A 73 -1.55 -22.13 -18.06
CA ARG A 73 -1.32 -21.97 -19.50
C ARG A 73 -1.15 -23.40 -20.01
N ALA A 74 -2.21 -23.95 -20.63
CA ALA A 74 -2.13 -25.21 -21.34
C ALA A 74 -0.92 -25.09 -22.29
N ALA A 75 0.08 -25.94 -22.07
CA ALA A 75 1.24 -26.06 -22.92
C ALA A 75 0.73 -26.30 -24.34
N GLY A 76 1.17 -25.45 -25.27
CA GLY A 76 0.78 -25.52 -26.66
C GLY A 76 1.14 -26.88 -27.24
N ALA A 77 0.19 -27.43 -27.99
CA ALA A 77 0.40 -28.52 -28.93
C ALA A 77 1.48 -28.14 -29.94
N VAL A 78 2.46 -29.03 -30.13
CA VAL A 78 3.15 -29.20 -31.40
C VAL A 78 3.40 -30.70 -31.54
N ALA A 79 2.64 -31.32 -32.43
CA ALA A 79 2.95 -32.62 -33.03
C ALA A 79 3.59 -32.35 -34.39
#